data_AF-A0A645GR34-F1
#
_entry.id   AF-A0A645GR34-F1
#
_cell.length_a   1.000
_cell.length_b   1.000
_cell.length_c   1.000
_cell.angle_alpha   90.00
_cell.angle_beta   90.00
_cell.angle_gamma   90.00
#
_symmetry.space_group_name_H-M   'P 1'
#
loop_
_entity.id
_entity.type
_entity.pdbx_description
1 polymer ?
#
loop_
_entity_poly.entity_id
_entity_poly.type
_entity_poly.pdbx_seq_one_letter_code
_entity_poly.pdbx_strand_id
1 'polypeptide(L)' 'MYVNASTRFTDGFEFGLGAEIGISTQKMHARGPMGLEELTSSKYVIYGEGQIRE' A
#
# COMPACT_ATOMS: atom_id res chain seq x y z
N MET A 1 -9.13 -11.70 0.96
CA MET A 1 -10.12 -12.70 1.44
C MET A 1 -9.91 -13.93 0.58
N TYR A 2 -9.68 -15.09 1.18
CA TYR A 2 -9.39 -16.31 0.42
C TYR A 2 -10.66 -17.14 0.24
N VAL A 3 -10.78 -17.83 -0.91
CA VAL A 3 -11.78 -18.88 -1.15
C VAL A 3 -11.00 -20.12 -1.55
N ASN A 4 -11.18 -21.22 -0.80
CA ASN A 4 -10.49 -22.51 -1.02
C ASN A 4 -8.95 -22.44 -1.08
N ALA A 5 -8.34 -21.49 -0.37
CA ALA A 5 -6.88 -21.34 -0.29
C ALA A 5 -6.42 -21.24 1.17
N SER A 6 -5.20 -21.72 1.44
CA SER A 6 -4.60 -21.69 2.78
C SER A 6 -4.34 -20.25 3.24
N THR A 7 -4.55 -19.97 4.52
CA THR A 7 -4.25 -18.65 5.10
C THR A 7 -2.75 -18.33 5.15
N ARG A 8 -1.90 -19.35 5.01
CA ARG A 8 -0.43 -19.20 4.92
C ARG A 8 0.04 -18.45 3.68
N PHE A 9 -0.82 -18.27 2.68
CA PHE A 9 -0.52 -17.44 1.50
C PHE A 9 -0.52 -15.93 1.79
N THR A 10 -0.78 -15.51 3.02
CA THR A 10 -0.68 -14.09 3.42
C THR A 10 0.78 -13.73 3.65
N ASP A 11 1.55 -13.65 2.58
CA ASP A 11 2.98 -13.35 2.56
C ASP A 11 3.30 -12.50 1.32
N GLY A 12 4.21 -11.53 1.46
CA GLY A 12 4.53 -10.57 0.42
C GLY A 12 5.21 -11.17 -0.80
N PHE A 13 5.94 -12.28 -0.67
CA PHE A 13 6.48 -12.99 -1.85
C PHE A 13 5.38 -13.72 -2.62
N GLU A 14 4.49 -14.42 -1.91
CA GLU A 14 3.34 -15.12 -2.52
C GLU A 14 2.35 -14.14 -3.16
N PHE A 15 2.29 -12.90 -2.67
CA PHE A 15 1.48 -11.81 -3.23
C PHE A 15 2.19 -11.01 -4.33
N GLY A 16 3.43 -11.34 -4.69
CA GLY A 16 4.18 -10.70 -5.77
C GLY A 16 4.75 -9.32 -5.42
N LEU A 17 4.82 -8.96 -4.15
CA LEU A 17 5.43 -7.71 -3.66
C LEU A 17 6.96 -7.76 -3.61
N GLY A 18 7.54 -8.96 -3.75
CA GLY A 18 8.98 -9.21 -3.86
C GLY A 18 9.77 -9.08 -2.55
N ALA A 19 9.27 -8.33 -1.56
CA ALA A 19 9.78 -8.31 -0.20
C ALA A 19 8.65 -7.88 0.75
N GLU A 20 8.71 -8.31 2.00
CA GLU A 20 7.76 -7.91 3.04
C GLU A 20 8.50 -7.39 4.27
N ILE A 21 8.05 -6.26 4.82
CA ILE A 21 8.48 -5.78 6.14
C ILE A 21 7.64 -6.40 7.26
N GLY A 22 6.36 -6.66 6.98
CA GLY A 22 5.43 -7.36 7.86
C GLY A 22 3.98 -7.24 7.39
N ILE A 23 3.07 -7.88 8.14
CA ILE A 23 1.64 -7.92 7.82
C ILE A 23 0.89 -6.88 8.67
N SER A 24 0.31 -5.86 8.03
CA SER A 24 -0.56 -4.90 8.71
C SER A 24 -1.99 -5.41 8.81
N THR A 25 -2.57 -5.36 10.01
CA THR A 25 -3.99 -5.64 10.26
C THR A 25 -4.85 -4.38 10.41
N GLN A 26 -4.22 -3.19 10.42
CA GLN A 26 -4.90 -1.91 10.52
C GLN A 26 -5.66 -1.57 9.23
N LYS A 27 -6.67 -0.70 9.32
CA LYS A 27 -7.52 -0.33 8.17
C LYS A 27 -7.04 0.92 7.43
N MET A 28 -6.21 1.74 8.07
CA MET A 28 -5.72 3.00 7.52
C MET A 28 -4.31 2.78 6.96
N HIS A 29 -3.96 3.47 5.88
CA HIS A 29 -2.67 3.38 5.18
C HIS A 29 -2.43 2.06 4.44
N ALA A 30 -1.91 1.04 5.13
CA ALA A 30 -1.54 -0.25 4.54
C ALA A 30 -2.21 -1.40 5.29
N ARG A 31 -2.69 -2.42 4.55
CA ARG A 31 -3.35 -3.61 5.12
C ARG A 31 -3.00 -4.86 4.32
N GLY A 32 -2.54 -5.90 5.01
CA GLY A 32 -1.93 -7.09 4.40
C GLY A 32 -0.40 -7.00 4.41
N PRO A 33 0.29 -7.87 3.64
CA PRO A 33 1.73 -7.79 3.44
C PRO A 33 2.17 -6.41 2.96
N MET A 34 3.15 -5.80 3.63
CA MET A 34 3.66 -4.46 3.28
C MET A 34 4.99 -4.56 2.52
N GLY A 35 4.98 -4.12 1.27
CA GLY A 35 6.16 -3.94 0.43
C GLY A 35 6.69 -2.50 0.45
N LEU A 36 7.38 -2.09 -0.60
CA LEU A 36 8.00 -0.76 -0.68
C LEU A 36 6.99 0.37 -0.84
N GLU A 37 5.89 0.14 -1.57
CA GLU A 37 4.86 1.16 -1.82
C GLU A 37 4.11 1.52 -0.53
N GLU A 38 3.88 0.54 0.33
CA GLU A 38 3.27 0.70 1.65
C GLU A 38 4.14 1.52 2.62
N LEU A 39 5.37 1.90 2.24
CA LEU A 39 6.24 2.82 3.00
C LEU A 39 6.24 4.25 2.44
N THR A 40 5.48 4.51 1.39
CA THR A 40 5.41 5.82 0.73
C THR A 40 4.15 6.59 1.15
N SER A 41 4.09 7.88 0.82
CA SER A 41 2.90 8.71 1.02
C SER A 41 2.60 9.53 -0.23
N SER A 42 1.34 9.89 -0.42
CA SER A 42 0.91 10.71 -1.55
C SER A 42 0.93 12.19 -1.19
N LYS A 43 1.48 13.01 -2.09
CA LYS A 43 1.42 14.48 -2.00
C LYS A 43 0.79 15.06 -3.26
N TYR A 44 0.04 16.13 -3.10
CA TYR A 44 -0.43 16.91 -4.24
C TYR A 44 0.68 17.83 -4.73
N VAL A 45 0.91 17.83 -6.04
CA VAL A 45 1.81 18.76 -6.71
C VAL A 45 0.98 19.55 -7.70
N ILE A 46 0.90 20.86 -7.48
CA ILE A 46 0.14 21.78 -8.34
C ILE A 46 1.16 22.69 -9.03
N TYR A 47 1.12 22.70 -10.35
CA TYR A 47 1.91 23.61 -11.18
C TYR A 47 1.04 24.79 -11.58
N GLY A 48 1.55 26.01 -11.41
CA GLY A 48 0.80 27.23 -11.64
C GLY A 48 1.62 28.33 -12.30
N GLU A 49 0.89 29.24 -12.95
CA GLU A 49 1.39 30.41 -13.68
C GLU A 49 0.60 31.67 -13.26
N GLY A 50 0.27 31.79 -11.97
CA GLY A 50 -0.43 32.96 -11.42
C GLY A 50 -1.91 32.74 -11.10
N GLN A 51 -2.35 31.51 -10.90
CA GLN A 51 -3.71 31.22 -10.45
C GLN A 51 -3.96 31.82 -9.06
N ILE A 52 -5.03 32.61 -8.96
CA ILE A 52 -5.53 33.18 -7.70
C ILE A 52 -6.82 32.46 -7.31
N ARG A 53 -6.99 32.21 -6.01
CA ARG A 53 -8.23 31.66 -5.43
C ARG A 53 -9.14 32.83 -5.05
N GLU A 54 -10.39 32.79 -5.47
CA GLU A 54 -11.45 33.72 -5.02
C GLU A 54 -11.82 33.50 -3.55
#